data_AF-A0A1W0WG28-F1
#
_entry.id   AF-A0A1W0WG28-F1
#
_cell.length_a   1.000
_cell.length_b   1.000
_cell.length_c   1.000
_cell.angle_alpha   90.00
_cell.angle_beta   90.00
_cell.angle_gamma   90.00
#
_symmetry.space_group_name_H-M   'P 1'
#
loop_
_entity.id
_entity.type
_entity.pdbx_description
1 polymer ?
#
loop_
_entity_poly.entity_id
_entity_poly.type
_entity_poly.pdbx_seq_one_letter_code
_entity_poly.pdbx_strand_id
1 'polypeptide(L)'
;MIYYRLGGTESVFRSANYFDCGELSLLRRSPRAVYPRPNKTPLRFGRTHSINFRGSSDGLKLRFLSGAVKRDWETCLHVWRNFCGDFTGDNSSTEESSSTASAFRRVILNHPPGRIAFLTPQLESLVNLVEQSSAVTSSRWKKWRNKRACPGQAYEPTDIEHVANIITHGISILPAVAALLHLMYWSQSTLHVVAGVFYGCSLIALFSMSTAFHCVCYLQFNGRVKLILHICDRATIFIFTACSYTPWLLLKEAHPYVFGVLMAMWLMVAGGICYQLVFHEQYKHFETFLYLFIGIVPGLVSIPAMADTTGLWRVAEGGAIYVIGIVFFKSDGLIPFAHAIWHVFVVIGAAWQYFAVSGHLYQGDGDIMNPVIT
;
A
#
# COMPACT_ATOMS: atom_id res chain seq x y z
N MET A 1 -11.95 -20.80 -37.09
CA MET A 1 -13.43 -20.71 -37.04
C MET A 1 -13.79 -20.58 -35.57
N ILE A 2 -14.40 -19.53 -35.03
CA ILE A 2 -15.26 -18.46 -35.54
C ILE A 2 -14.87 -17.15 -34.81
N TYR A 3 -15.04 -16.03 -35.52
CA TYR A 3 -14.82 -14.64 -35.08
C TYR A 3 -15.82 -14.18 -34.01
N TYR A 4 -15.40 -13.24 -33.15
CA TYR A 4 -16.24 -12.06 -32.89
C TYR A 4 -15.40 -10.78 -33.00
N ARG A 5 -15.83 -9.96 -33.96
CA ARG A 5 -15.42 -8.58 -34.21
C ARG A 5 -16.66 -7.72 -33.95
N LEU A 6 -16.61 -6.91 -32.90
CA LEU A 6 -17.45 -5.74 -32.61
C LEU A 6 -16.52 -4.85 -31.76
N GLY A 7 -16.28 -3.58 -31.98
CA GLY A 7 -16.73 -2.52 -32.88
C GLY A 7 -15.97 -1.28 -32.38
N GLY A 8 -15.54 -0.41 -33.29
CA GLY A 8 -14.41 0.50 -33.08
C GLY A 8 -14.57 1.54 -31.98
N THR A 9 -13.48 1.73 -31.22
CA THR A 9 -12.93 3.05 -30.90
C THR A 9 -11.40 2.90 -30.96
N GLU A 10 -10.74 3.63 -31.85
CA GLU A 10 -9.28 3.71 -31.85
C GLU A 10 -8.85 4.52 -30.62
N SER A 11 -8.55 3.85 -29.50
CA SER A 11 -7.75 4.45 -28.45
C SER A 11 -6.28 4.30 -28.83
N VAL A 12 -5.74 5.34 -29.45
CA VAL A 12 -4.30 5.50 -29.72
C VAL A 12 -3.54 5.34 -28.40
N PHE A 13 -2.81 4.24 -28.24
CA PHE A 13 -1.82 4.07 -27.18
C PHE A 13 -0.72 5.12 -27.38
N ARG A 14 -0.82 6.27 -26.70
CA ARG A 14 0.31 7.19 -26.57
C ARG A 14 1.25 6.63 -25.51
N SER A 15 2.39 6.13 -25.94
CA SER A 15 3.57 6.04 -25.09
C SER A 15 3.93 7.45 -24.62
N ALA A 16 3.73 7.73 -23.33
CA ALA A 16 4.28 8.93 -22.74
C ALA A 16 5.81 8.82 -22.78
N ASN A 17 6.43 9.60 -23.66
CA ASN A 17 7.87 9.78 -23.67
C ASN A 17 8.30 10.35 -22.31
N TYR A 18 9.24 9.66 -21.65
CA TYR A 18 10.06 10.23 -20.59
C TYR A 18 10.77 11.46 -21.17
N PHE A 19 10.32 12.65 -20.79
CA PHE A 19 11.10 13.87 -20.96
C PHE A 19 11.58 14.30 -19.58
N ASP A 20 12.90 14.26 -19.45
CA ASP A 20 13.68 14.82 -18.36
C ASP A 20 13.42 16.33 -18.31
N CYS A 21 13.03 16.85 -17.14
CA CYS A 21 12.79 18.28 -16.95
C CYS A 21 13.95 18.84 -16.12
N GLY A 22 15.09 18.97 -16.78
CA GLY A 22 16.25 19.71 -16.32
C GLY A 22 16.79 20.51 -17.51
N GLU A 23 17.04 21.80 -17.30
CA GLU A 23 17.53 22.79 -18.28
C GLU A 23 16.53 23.27 -19.35
N LEU A 24 15.80 24.34 -19.02
CA LEU A 24 15.38 25.35 -20.00
C LEU A 24 15.17 26.71 -19.32
N SER A 25 16.27 27.23 -18.79
CA SER A 25 16.47 28.67 -18.62
C SER A 25 17.65 29.03 -19.51
N LEU A 26 17.46 30.01 -20.40
CA LEU A 26 18.32 30.40 -21.52
C LEU A 26 17.95 29.72 -22.84
N LEU A 27 17.04 30.33 -23.60
CA LEU A 27 17.36 30.86 -24.93
C LEU A 27 16.24 31.78 -25.45
N ARG A 28 16.70 32.94 -25.91
CA ARG A 28 15.95 34.12 -26.35
C ARG A 28 15.76 34.03 -27.87
N ARG A 29 14.63 34.56 -28.35
CA ARG A 29 14.35 35.14 -29.70
C ARG A 29 14.00 34.23 -30.90
N SER A 30 12.79 34.49 -31.41
CA SER A 30 12.39 34.70 -32.83
C SER A 30 11.64 33.55 -33.58
N PRO A 31 10.65 33.86 -34.46
CA PRO A 31 9.56 32.97 -34.84
C PRO A 31 9.63 32.43 -36.29
N ARG A 32 8.79 31.41 -36.54
CA ARG A 32 8.29 30.82 -37.81
C ARG A 32 8.70 29.36 -37.98
N ALA A 33 7.78 28.45 -37.64
CA ALA A 33 7.81 27.06 -38.11
C ALA A 33 6.67 26.86 -39.13
N VAL A 34 7.08 26.60 -40.36
CA VAL A 34 6.24 26.13 -41.48
C VAL A 34 5.98 24.63 -41.25
N TYR A 35 4.72 24.20 -41.21
CA TYR A 35 4.36 22.79 -41.14
C TYR A 35 4.39 22.14 -42.54
N PRO A 36 5.13 21.04 -42.78
CA PRO A 36 4.96 20.21 -43.96
C PRO A 36 3.87 19.14 -43.74
N ARG A 37 3.04 18.90 -44.76
CA ARG A 37 2.00 17.86 -44.83
C ARG A 37 2.63 16.44 -44.85
N PRO A 38 1.91 15.40 -44.37
CA PRO A 38 2.45 14.04 -44.29
C PRO A 38 2.44 13.32 -45.65
N ASN A 39 3.59 12.77 -46.04
CA ASN A 39 3.72 11.85 -47.16
C ASN A 39 3.26 10.44 -46.77
N LYS A 40 2.34 9.87 -47.57
CA LYS A 40 1.90 8.48 -47.49
C LYS A 40 3.01 7.57 -48.03
N THR A 41 3.52 6.65 -47.22
CA THR A 41 4.27 5.47 -47.69
C THR A 41 3.68 4.20 -47.08
N PRO A 42 3.66 3.06 -47.82
CA PRO A 42 2.88 1.89 -47.45
C PRO A 42 3.59 1.02 -46.41
N LEU A 43 2.78 0.43 -45.53
CA LEU A 43 3.18 -0.53 -44.49
C LEU A 43 3.88 -1.76 -45.08
N ARG A 44 5.13 -1.99 -44.69
CA ARG A 44 5.86 -3.23 -44.96
C ARG A 44 5.78 -4.11 -43.71
N PHE A 45 5.02 -5.21 -43.79
CA PHE A 45 4.97 -6.25 -42.78
C PHE A 45 6.34 -6.94 -42.66
N GLY A 46 6.90 -7.02 -41.45
CA GLY A 46 8.13 -7.76 -41.21
C GLY A 46 8.56 -7.83 -39.74
N ARG A 47 8.72 -9.07 -39.28
CA ARG A 47 9.39 -9.58 -38.07
C ARG A 47 8.58 -9.68 -36.77
N THR A 48 8.28 -10.93 -36.45
CA THR A 48 8.11 -11.48 -35.10
C THR A 48 9.19 -10.91 -34.17
N HIS A 49 8.78 -10.11 -33.18
CA HIS A 49 9.67 -9.70 -32.09
C HIS A 49 9.83 -10.88 -31.13
N SER A 50 11.03 -11.47 -31.13
CA SER A 50 11.50 -12.28 -30.02
C SER A 50 11.51 -11.42 -28.76
N ILE A 51 10.94 -11.95 -27.68
CA ILE A 51 11.02 -11.35 -26.35
C ILE A 51 12.47 -11.54 -25.87
N ASN A 52 13.29 -10.50 -26.01
CA ASN A 52 14.65 -10.48 -25.48
C ASN A 52 14.59 -10.30 -23.96
N PHE A 53 14.75 -11.39 -23.20
CA PHE A 53 15.10 -11.37 -21.78
C PHE A 53 16.57 -10.94 -21.58
N ARG A 54 16.94 -9.75 -22.06
CA ARG A 54 18.29 -9.18 -21.91
C ARG A 54 18.32 -8.03 -20.89
N GLY A 55 17.42 -8.09 -19.91
CA GLY A 55 17.56 -7.37 -18.64
C GLY A 55 18.49 -8.20 -17.74
N SER A 56 19.70 -7.73 -17.56
CA SER A 56 20.87 -8.45 -17.09
C SER A 56 20.72 -9.12 -15.71
N SER A 57 20.89 -10.45 -15.67
CA SER A 57 21.21 -11.22 -14.45
C SER A 57 22.48 -10.72 -13.73
N ASP A 58 23.32 -9.96 -14.43
CA ASP A 58 24.58 -9.41 -13.91
C ASP A 58 24.31 -8.20 -13.01
N GLY A 59 23.26 -7.42 -13.26
CA GLY A 59 22.85 -6.32 -12.37
C GLY A 59 22.43 -6.80 -10.98
N LEU A 60 21.70 -7.93 -10.92
CA LEU A 60 21.32 -8.59 -9.67
C LEU A 60 22.57 -9.06 -8.88
N LYS A 61 23.50 -9.73 -9.57
CA LYS A 61 24.78 -10.15 -8.97
C LYS A 61 25.59 -8.95 -8.49
N LEU A 62 25.71 -7.87 -9.27
CA LEU A 62 26.49 -6.69 -8.91
C LEU A 62 25.95 -5.95 -7.68
N ARG A 63 24.63 -5.76 -7.53
CA ARG A 63 24.05 -5.08 -6.35
C ARG A 63 24.10 -5.93 -5.08
N PHE A 64 23.87 -7.26 -5.18
CA PHE A 64 24.01 -8.16 -4.02
C PHE A 64 25.47 -8.32 -3.58
N LEU A 65 26.41 -8.45 -4.53
CA LEU A 65 27.84 -8.61 -4.23
C LEU A 65 28.51 -7.30 -3.76
N SER A 66 27.97 -6.13 -4.11
CA SER A 66 28.53 -4.82 -3.70
C SER A 66 28.12 -4.35 -2.30
N GLY A 67 27.33 -5.16 -1.56
CA GLY A 67 26.84 -4.83 -0.22
C GLY A 67 25.86 -3.64 -0.19
N ALA A 68 25.35 -3.19 -1.34
CA ALA A 68 24.41 -2.08 -1.43
C ALA A 68 23.12 -2.35 -0.65
N VAL A 69 22.55 -3.55 -0.81
CA VAL A 69 21.36 -4.00 -0.06
C VAL A 69 21.57 -3.91 1.45
N LYS A 70 22.75 -4.32 1.93
CA LYS A 70 23.09 -4.23 3.36
C LYS A 70 23.17 -2.77 3.82
N ARG A 71 23.79 -1.87 3.05
CA ARG A 71 23.87 -0.44 3.40
C ARG A 71 22.51 0.25 3.40
N ASP A 72 21.69 -0.02 2.39
CA ASP A 72 20.34 0.55 2.29
C ASP A 72 19.45 0.02 3.43
N TRP A 73 19.63 -1.25 3.80
CA TRP A 73 18.98 -1.85 4.97
C TRP A 73 19.40 -1.20 6.29
N GLU A 74 20.71 -1.06 6.56
CA GLU A 74 21.18 -0.38 7.78
C GLU A 74 20.65 1.05 7.85
N THR A 75 20.48 1.70 6.69
CA THR A 75 19.85 3.01 6.60
C THR A 75 18.37 2.96 6.97
N CYS A 76 17.60 1.98 6.46
CA CYS A 76 16.21 1.76 6.88
C CYS A 76 16.10 1.57 8.40
N LEU A 77 16.94 0.71 8.99
CA LEU A 77 16.95 0.45 10.43
C LEU A 77 17.30 1.71 11.24
N HIS A 78 18.27 2.50 10.77
CA HIS A 78 18.63 3.75 11.43
C HIS A 78 17.48 4.76 11.40
N VAL A 79 16.80 4.90 10.25
CA VAL A 79 15.64 5.78 10.13
C VAL A 79 14.50 5.29 11.02
N TRP A 80 14.20 3.99 11.01
CA TRP A 80 13.14 3.40 11.82
C TRP A 80 13.39 3.53 13.32
N ARG A 81 14.62 3.25 13.80
CA ARG A 81 14.97 3.40 15.22
C ARG A 81 14.82 4.83 15.70
N ASN A 82 15.23 5.81 14.89
CA ASN A 82 15.01 7.21 15.22
C ASN A 82 13.52 7.57 15.25
N PHE A 83 12.71 6.97 14.37
CA PHE A 83 11.27 7.23 14.29
C PHE A 83 10.56 6.66 15.52
N CYS A 84 10.82 5.41 15.86
CA CYS A 84 10.28 4.79 17.07
C CYS A 84 10.77 5.45 18.34
N GLY A 85 12.06 5.84 18.40
CA GLY A 85 12.63 6.56 19.55
C GLY A 85 11.93 7.88 19.85
N ASP A 86 11.54 8.62 18.80
CA ASP A 86 10.75 9.85 18.92
C ASP A 86 9.32 9.57 19.45
N PHE A 87 8.75 8.37 19.24
CA PHE A 87 7.44 7.96 19.76
C PHE A 87 7.48 7.31 21.16
N THR A 88 8.57 6.63 21.52
CA THR A 88 8.69 5.88 22.79
C THR A 88 9.20 6.72 23.97
N GLY A 89 9.52 8.00 23.76
CA GLY A 89 9.69 8.95 24.86
C GLY A 89 10.95 8.75 25.71
N ASP A 90 12.13 8.66 25.09
CA ASP A 90 13.41 8.87 25.82
C ASP A 90 13.81 10.36 25.83
N ASN A 91 12.79 11.23 25.84
CA ASN A 91 12.93 12.66 26.08
C ASN A 91 12.25 12.97 27.41
N SER A 92 13.06 13.22 28.42
CA SER A 92 12.67 13.98 29.60
C SER A 92 12.31 15.42 29.22
N SER A 93 11.17 15.62 28.56
CA SER A 93 10.43 16.88 28.47
C SER A 93 9.21 16.70 27.56
N THR A 94 8.05 16.59 28.21
CA THR A 94 6.71 16.92 27.75
C THR A 94 6.60 17.63 26.39
N GLU A 95 5.97 17.00 25.39
CA GLU A 95 5.36 17.71 24.26
C GLU A 95 4.09 16.99 23.81
N GLU A 96 2.95 17.60 24.16
CA GLU A 96 1.70 17.43 23.43
C GLU A 96 1.39 18.76 22.74
N SER A 97 1.11 18.66 21.44
CA SER A 97 0.34 19.59 20.61
C SER A 97 1.02 20.83 19.98
N SER A 98 1.16 20.72 18.65
CA SER A 98 1.24 21.84 17.71
C SER A 98 -0.04 22.70 17.67
N SER A 99 -1.14 22.23 18.27
CA SER A 99 -2.40 22.98 18.42
C SER A 99 -2.32 24.01 19.56
N THR A 100 -1.69 23.67 20.70
CA THR A 100 -1.70 24.52 21.90
C THR A 100 -0.78 25.73 21.77
N ALA A 101 0.37 25.62 21.10
CA ALA A 101 1.26 26.77 20.85
C ALA A 101 0.58 27.89 20.03
N SER A 102 -0.22 27.51 19.03
CA SER A 102 -0.99 28.46 18.20
C SER A 102 -2.17 29.10 18.94
N ALA A 103 -2.74 28.39 19.92
CA ALA A 103 -3.77 28.90 20.83
C ALA A 103 -3.17 29.82 21.91
N PHE A 104 -2.01 29.46 22.46
CA PHE A 104 -1.29 30.24 23.47
C PHE A 104 -0.82 31.60 22.93
N ARG A 105 -0.32 31.62 21.68
CA ARG A 105 0.08 32.86 20.99
C ARG A 105 -1.09 33.83 20.81
N ARG A 106 -2.30 33.32 20.57
CA ARG A 106 -3.54 34.12 20.48
C ARG A 106 -3.99 34.66 21.82
N VAL A 107 -3.78 33.92 22.91
CA VAL A 107 -4.09 34.38 24.28
C VAL A 107 -3.12 35.47 24.72
N ILE A 108 -1.82 35.32 24.44
CA ILE A 108 -0.79 36.32 24.81
C ILE A 108 -0.97 37.64 24.04
N LEU A 109 -1.26 37.58 22.73
CA LEU A 109 -1.39 38.78 21.89
C LEU A 109 -2.68 39.58 22.12
N ASN A 110 -3.69 39.00 22.78
CA ASN A 110 -4.98 39.65 23.03
C ASN A 110 -5.14 40.22 24.46
N HIS A 111 -4.14 40.12 25.33
CA HIS A 111 -4.22 40.67 26.69
C HIS A 111 -3.74 42.13 26.78
N PRO A 112 -4.42 43.01 27.55
CA PRO A 112 -4.05 44.41 27.67
C PRO A 112 -2.70 44.60 28.39
N PRO A 113 -1.88 45.58 27.98
CA PRO A 113 -0.53 45.77 28.50
C PRO A 113 -0.61 46.28 29.94
N GLY A 114 -0.23 45.45 30.92
CA GLY A 114 -0.17 45.93 32.31
C GLY A 114 0.14 44.94 33.42
N ARG A 115 0.07 43.61 33.21
CA ARG A 115 0.33 42.64 34.30
C ARG A 115 1.29 41.49 34.01
N ILE A 116 1.80 41.33 32.79
CA ILE A 116 2.60 40.15 32.39
C ILE A 116 3.97 40.54 31.79
N ALA A 117 4.32 41.84 31.76
CA ALA A 117 5.54 42.35 31.12
C ALA A 117 6.86 41.72 31.64
N PHE A 118 6.86 41.18 32.86
CA PHE A 118 8.00 40.48 33.46
C PHE A 118 8.14 39.02 32.99
N LEU A 119 7.04 38.37 32.58
CA LEU A 119 7.00 36.96 32.14
C LEU A 119 7.15 36.81 30.61
N THR A 120 7.00 37.89 29.84
CA THR A 120 7.12 37.92 28.37
C THR A 120 8.44 37.34 27.84
N PRO A 121 9.63 37.68 28.38
CA PRO A 121 10.90 37.13 27.88
C PRO A 121 11.05 35.62 28.13
N GLN A 122 10.52 35.14 29.27
CA GLN A 122 10.57 33.73 29.67
C GLN A 122 9.59 32.89 28.84
N LEU A 123 8.41 33.44 28.55
CA LEU A 123 7.42 32.82 27.66
C LEU A 123 7.90 32.79 26.21
N GLU A 124 8.53 33.85 25.70
CA GLU A 124 9.16 33.82 24.37
C GLU A 124 10.32 32.82 24.28
N SER A 125 11.13 32.69 25.33
CA SER A 125 12.18 31.67 25.41
C SER A 125 11.60 30.25 25.31
N LEU A 126 10.49 29.97 26.01
CA LEU A 126 9.84 28.67 25.97
C LEU A 126 9.19 28.40 24.61
N VAL A 127 8.54 29.41 24.00
CA VAL A 127 8.00 29.30 22.64
C VAL A 127 9.10 29.04 21.61
N ASN A 128 10.24 29.75 21.72
CA ASN A 128 11.38 29.55 20.84
C ASN A 128 12.02 28.17 21.01
N LEU A 129 12.06 27.63 22.23
CA LEU A 129 12.54 26.26 22.50
C LEU A 129 11.62 25.20 21.89
N VAL A 130 10.29 25.38 22.01
CA VAL A 130 9.29 24.50 21.39
C VAL A 130 9.33 24.61 19.85
N GLU A 131 9.47 25.81 19.30
CA GLU A 131 9.63 26.02 17.86
C GLU A 131 10.96 25.46 17.32
N GLN A 132 12.06 25.55 18.08
CA GLN A 132 13.33 24.92 17.71
C GLN A 132 13.25 23.40 17.78
N SER A 133 12.64 22.83 18.82
CA SER A 133 12.37 21.39 18.97
C SER A 133 11.61 20.83 17.76
N SER A 134 10.51 21.47 17.41
CA SER A 134 9.64 21.08 16.30
C SER A 134 10.23 21.39 14.90
N ALA A 135 11.08 22.43 14.77
CA ALA A 135 11.82 22.73 13.55
C ALA A 135 13.00 21.77 13.32
N VAL A 136 13.69 21.35 14.37
CA VAL A 136 14.80 20.38 14.28
C VAL A 136 14.29 19.01 13.88
N THR A 137 13.21 18.51 14.50
CA THR A 137 12.51 17.29 14.05
C THR A 137 12.03 17.44 12.61
N SER A 138 11.31 18.52 12.27
CA SER A 138 10.86 18.81 10.89
C SER A 138 11.99 18.81 9.86
N SER A 139 13.14 19.43 10.16
CA SER A 139 14.30 19.46 9.24
C SER A 139 14.99 18.11 9.10
N ARG A 140 15.09 17.35 10.21
CA ARG A 140 15.73 16.03 10.26
C ARG A 140 14.97 15.01 9.42
N TRP A 141 13.64 15.09 9.40
CA TRP A 141 12.77 14.17 8.65
C TRP A 141 12.57 14.60 7.19
N LYS A 142 12.64 15.92 6.88
CA LYS A 142 12.53 16.43 5.51
C LYS A 142 13.53 15.79 4.54
N LYS A 143 14.73 15.44 4.99
CA LYS A 143 15.76 14.82 4.12
C LYS A 143 15.41 13.42 3.64
N TRP A 144 14.51 12.72 4.34
CA TRP A 144 14.07 11.36 4.00
C TRP A 144 12.71 11.34 3.27
N ARG A 145 12.16 12.51 2.95
CA ARG A 145 10.89 12.61 2.23
C ARG A 145 11.11 12.39 0.74
N ASN A 146 10.32 11.47 0.18
CA ASN A 146 10.30 11.25 -1.26
C ASN A 146 9.51 12.34 -1.98
N LYS A 147 9.78 12.51 -3.27
CA LYS A 147 9.04 13.47 -4.11
C LYS A 147 7.58 13.01 -4.22
N ARG A 148 6.65 13.96 -4.15
CA ARG A 148 5.23 13.67 -4.35
C ARG A 148 4.99 13.38 -5.83
N ALA A 149 4.14 12.39 -6.11
CA ALA A 149 3.69 12.13 -7.47
C ALA A 149 2.89 13.32 -8.02
N CYS A 150 3.17 13.74 -9.27
CA CYS A 150 2.32 14.68 -9.98
C CYS A 150 0.95 14.06 -10.29
N PRO A 151 -0.10 14.86 -10.50
CA PRO A 151 -1.40 14.35 -10.95
C PRO A 151 -1.24 13.51 -12.23
N GLY A 152 -1.75 12.27 -12.21
CA GLY A 152 -1.65 11.32 -13.33
C GLY A 152 -0.31 10.59 -13.48
N GLN A 153 0.62 10.75 -12.53
CA GLN A 153 1.89 9.99 -12.51
C GLN A 153 1.95 9.01 -11.33
N ALA A 154 2.70 7.93 -11.51
CA ALA A 154 3.04 6.96 -10.47
C ALA A 154 3.78 7.62 -9.32
N TYR A 155 3.56 7.14 -8.10
CA TYR A 155 4.50 7.41 -7.02
C TYR A 155 5.76 6.57 -7.27
N GLU A 156 6.92 7.21 -7.16
CA GLU A 156 8.22 6.55 -7.35
C GLU A 156 9.02 6.64 -6.04
N PRO A 157 9.06 5.56 -5.25
CA PRO A 157 9.88 5.46 -4.06
C PRO A 157 11.37 5.60 -4.35
N THR A 158 12.15 6.01 -3.36
CA THR A 158 13.61 5.91 -3.42
C THR A 158 14.07 4.45 -3.30
N ASP A 159 15.32 4.16 -3.71
CA ASP A 159 15.93 2.83 -3.55
C ASP A 159 15.81 2.31 -2.09
N ILE A 160 15.97 3.20 -1.11
CA ILE A 160 15.87 2.87 0.32
C ILE A 160 14.43 2.50 0.72
N GLU A 161 13.43 3.28 0.27
CA GLU A 161 12.02 2.93 0.54
C GLU A 161 11.63 1.64 -0.21
N HIS A 162 12.17 1.38 -1.41
CA HIS A 162 11.97 0.11 -2.09
C HIS A 162 12.50 -1.07 -1.28
N VAL A 163 13.68 -0.98 -0.67
CA VAL A 163 14.21 -2.01 0.23
C VAL A 163 13.29 -2.22 1.44
N ALA A 164 12.78 -1.14 2.04
CA ALA A 164 11.81 -1.24 3.14
C ALA A 164 10.51 -1.94 2.71
N ASN A 165 9.98 -1.61 1.53
CA ASN A 165 8.78 -2.23 0.97
C ASN A 165 8.98 -3.72 0.68
N ILE A 166 10.15 -4.10 0.15
CA ILE A 166 10.53 -5.50 -0.12
C ILE A 166 10.60 -6.30 1.18
N ILE A 167 11.20 -5.75 2.23
CA ILE A 167 11.43 -6.46 3.49
C ILE A 167 10.12 -6.67 4.25
N THR A 168 9.31 -5.61 4.37
CA THR A 168 8.03 -5.65 5.10
C THR A 168 7.09 -6.73 4.57
N HIS A 169 6.89 -6.81 3.25
CA HIS A 169 6.08 -7.87 2.64
C HIS A 169 6.85 -9.19 2.44
N GLY A 170 8.13 -9.14 2.07
CA GLY A 170 8.93 -10.34 1.79
C GLY A 170 9.08 -11.26 3.00
N ILE A 171 9.30 -10.69 4.20
CA ILE A 171 9.33 -11.47 5.44
C ILE A 171 7.96 -12.10 5.73
N SER A 172 6.88 -11.41 5.37
CA SER A 172 5.49 -11.83 5.62
C SER A 172 5.03 -13.01 4.75
N ILE A 173 5.78 -13.36 3.70
CA ILE A 173 5.50 -14.54 2.87
C ILE A 173 5.61 -15.83 3.71
N LEU A 174 6.61 -15.95 4.59
CA LEU A 174 6.80 -17.16 5.40
C LEU A 174 5.62 -17.40 6.38
N PRO A 175 5.19 -16.40 7.19
CA PRO A 175 3.96 -16.49 7.96
C PRO A 175 2.72 -16.79 7.11
N ALA A 176 2.61 -16.26 5.89
CA ALA A 176 1.47 -16.55 5.01
C ALA A 176 1.43 -18.02 4.54
N VAL A 177 2.60 -18.62 4.25
CA VAL A 177 2.71 -20.05 3.96
C VAL A 177 2.36 -20.87 5.20
N ALA A 178 2.91 -20.52 6.36
CA ALA A 178 2.58 -21.18 7.63
C ALA A 178 1.08 -21.08 7.94
N ALA A 179 0.45 -19.93 7.68
CA ALA A 179 -0.98 -19.71 7.84
C ALA A 179 -1.79 -20.66 6.96
N LEU A 180 -1.46 -20.80 5.66
CA LEU A 180 -2.12 -21.76 4.77
C LEU A 180 -1.98 -23.19 5.30
N LEU A 181 -0.76 -23.62 5.62
CA LEU A 181 -0.51 -24.97 6.13
C LEU A 181 -1.26 -25.25 7.43
N HIS A 182 -1.33 -24.26 8.32
CA HIS A 182 -2.06 -24.36 9.57
C HIS A 182 -3.58 -24.51 9.35
N LEU A 183 -4.18 -23.74 8.44
CA LEU A 183 -5.60 -23.90 8.09
C LEU A 183 -5.86 -25.27 7.46
N MET A 184 -4.93 -25.78 6.64
CA MET A 184 -5.05 -27.13 6.07
C MET A 184 -4.99 -28.22 7.13
N TYR A 185 -4.10 -28.08 8.11
CA TYR A 185 -3.96 -29.03 9.22
C TYR A 185 -5.24 -29.14 10.06
N TRP A 186 -5.89 -28.01 10.35
CA TRP A 186 -7.12 -27.96 11.15
C TRP A 186 -8.41 -28.17 10.34
N SER A 187 -8.32 -28.41 9.03
CA SER A 187 -9.50 -28.57 8.18
C SER A 187 -10.25 -29.87 8.47
N GLN A 188 -11.48 -29.79 8.96
CA GLN A 188 -12.33 -30.95 9.28
C GLN A 188 -13.31 -31.34 8.16
N SER A 189 -13.39 -30.55 7.09
CA SER A 189 -14.33 -30.79 5.99
C SER A 189 -13.80 -30.25 4.66
N THR A 190 -14.39 -30.67 3.55
CA THR A 190 -14.07 -30.14 2.21
C THR A 190 -14.25 -28.62 2.14
N LEU A 191 -15.27 -28.07 2.82
CA LEU A 191 -15.48 -26.62 2.86
C LEU A 191 -14.36 -25.90 3.60
N HIS A 192 -13.85 -26.46 4.71
CA HIS A 192 -12.68 -25.91 5.40
C HIS A 192 -11.44 -25.89 4.49
N VAL A 193 -11.21 -26.97 3.74
CA VAL A 193 -10.09 -27.03 2.79
C VAL A 193 -10.25 -25.95 1.71
N VAL A 194 -11.42 -25.84 1.09
CA VAL A 194 -11.68 -24.83 0.05
C VAL A 194 -11.49 -23.41 0.61
N ALA A 195 -12.14 -23.07 1.72
CA ALA A 195 -12.00 -21.76 2.35
C ALA A 195 -10.55 -21.42 2.70
N GLY A 196 -9.81 -22.39 3.24
CA GLY A 196 -8.43 -22.21 3.67
C GLY A 196 -7.46 -22.05 2.50
N VAL A 197 -7.69 -22.76 1.40
CA VAL A 197 -6.92 -22.60 0.16
C VAL A 197 -7.14 -21.21 -0.44
N PHE A 198 -8.40 -20.77 -0.56
CA PHE A 198 -8.71 -19.43 -1.07
C PHE A 198 -8.05 -18.33 -0.22
N TYR A 199 -8.22 -18.41 1.11
CA TYR A 199 -7.62 -17.46 2.05
C TYR A 199 -6.09 -17.49 1.96
N GLY A 200 -5.48 -18.65 2.23
CA GLY A 200 -4.02 -18.78 2.33
C GLY A 200 -3.27 -18.52 1.03
N CYS A 201 -3.76 -19.02 -0.11
CA CYS A 201 -3.13 -18.74 -1.41
C CYS A 201 -3.21 -17.26 -1.77
N SER A 202 -4.33 -16.59 -1.49
CA SER A 202 -4.45 -15.15 -1.74
C SER A 202 -3.53 -14.32 -0.84
N LEU A 203 -3.33 -14.74 0.42
CA LEU A 203 -2.42 -14.08 1.35
C LEU A 203 -0.96 -14.21 0.90
N ILE A 204 -0.55 -15.41 0.45
CA ILE A 204 0.78 -15.63 -0.16
C ILE A 204 0.93 -14.79 -1.42
N ALA A 205 -0.09 -14.75 -2.28
CA ALA A 205 -0.07 -13.96 -3.51
C ALA A 205 0.07 -12.46 -3.24
N LEU A 206 -0.64 -11.92 -2.24
CA LEU A 206 -0.58 -10.52 -1.83
C LEU A 206 0.85 -10.09 -1.52
N PHE A 207 1.51 -10.81 -0.59
CA PHE A 207 2.87 -10.47 -0.20
C PHE A 207 3.89 -10.76 -1.30
N SER A 208 3.71 -11.85 -2.06
CA SER A 208 4.63 -12.23 -3.14
C SER A 208 4.60 -11.24 -4.31
N MET A 209 3.41 -10.82 -4.75
CA MET A 209 3.25 -9.89 -5.88
C MET A 209 3.81 -8.51 -5.54
N SER A 210 3.52 -8.01 -4.34
CA SER A 210 4.08 -6.73 -3.87
C SER A 210 5.59 -6.77 -3.74
N THR A 211 6.13 -7.85 -3.15
CA THR A 211 7.58 -8.05 -3.04
C THR A 211 8.23 -8.11 -4.43
N ALA A 212 7.65 -8.86 -5.37
CA ALA A 212 8.15 -8.97 -6.73
C ALA A 212 8.13 -7.62 -7.47
N PHE A 213 7.05 -6.85 -7.33
CA PHE A 213 6.95 -5.52 -7.92
C PHE A 213 8.04 -4.58 -7.40
N HIS A 214 8.24 -4.48 -6.09
CA HIS A 214 9.27 -3.59 -5.54
C HIS A 214 10.69 -4.09 -5.81
N CYS A 215 10.93 -5.41 -5.86
CA CYS A 215 12.20 -5.98 -6.34
C CYS A 215 12.50 -5.52 -7.77
N VAL A 216 11.52 -5.59 -8.67
CA VAL A 216 11.68 -5.15 -10.06
C VAL A 216 11.96 -3.64 -10.14
N CYS A 217 11.29 -2.82 -9.33
CA CYS A 217 11.57 -1.39 -9.23
C CYS A 217 12.98 -1.09 -8.70
N TYR A 218 13.39 -1.74 -7.60
CA TYR A 218 14.71 -1.58 -6.98
C TYR A 218 15.85 -1.98 -7.92
N LEU A 219 15.64 -3.06 -8.69
CA LEU A 219 16.60 -3.54 -9.68
C LEU A 219 16.60 -2.71 -10.97
N GLN A 220 15.78 -1.65 -11.02
CA GLN A 220 15.64 -0.73 -12.16
C GLN A 220 15.29 -1.46 -13.46
N PHE A 221 14.55 -2.57 -13.33
CA PHE A 221 14.00 -3.28 -14.48
C PHE A 221 12.86 -2.44 -15.05
N ASN A 222 13.10 -1.87 -16.24
CA ASN A 222 12.13 -1.05 -16.94
C ASN A 222 11.38 -1.83 -18.03
N GLY A 223 10.19 -1.35 -18.39
CA GLY A 223 9.39 -1.88 -19.49
C GLY A 223 8.18 -2.69 -19.04
N ARG A 224 7.78 -3.68 -19.87
CA ARG A 224 6.50 -4.39 -19.73
C ARG A 224 6.36 -5.16 -18.42
N VAL A 225 7.45 -5.73 -17.89
CA VAL A 225 7.43 -6.51 -16.65
C VAL A 225 7.05 -5.66 -15.44
N LYS A 226 7.66 -4.46 -15.29
CA LYS A 226 7.32 -3.50 -14.23
C LYS A 226 5.83 -3.13 -14.28
N LEU A 227 5.32 -2.84 -15.49
CA LEU A 227 3.90 -2.52 -15.68
C LEU A 227 2.97 -3.68 -15.28
N ILE A 228 3.26 -4.89 -15.76
CA ILE A 228 2.43 -6.07 -15.45
C ILE A 228 2.44 -6.34 -13.95
N LEU A 229 3.61 -6.33 -13.30
CA LEU A 229 3.70 -6.55 -11.86
C LEU A 229 2.99 -5.45 -11.06
N HIS A 230 3.05 -4.19 -11.50
CA HIS A 230 2.32 -3.11 -10.85
C HIS A 230 0.79 -3.29 -10.95
N ILE A 231 0.30 -3.74 -12.10
CA ILE A 231 -1.11 -4.08 -12.30
C ILE A 231 -1.49 -5.27 -11.41
N CYS A 232 -0.67 -6.33 -11.40
CA CYS A 232 -0.92 -7.53 -10.60
C CYS A 232 -0.90 -7.25 -9.09
N ASP A 233 0.05 -6.45 -8.61
CA ASP A 233 0.14 -6.05 -7.20
C ASP A 233 -1.16 -5.41 -6.72
N ARG A 234 -1.65 -4.42 -7.48
CA ARG A 234 -2.91 -3.73 -7.19
C ARG A 234 -4.14 -4.61 -7.36
N ALA A 235 -4.16 -5.45 -8.40
CA ALA A 235 -5.24 -6.42 -8.61
C ALA A 235 -5.34 -7.44 -7.46
N THR A 236 -4.21 -7.80 -6.86
CA THR A 236 -4.16 -8.80 -5.78
C THR A 236 -4.84 -8.29 -4.51
N ILE A 237 -4.87 -6.97 -4.27
CA ILE A 237 -5.63 -6.38 -3.15
C ILE A 237 -7.13 -6.69 -3.30
N PHE A 238 -7.69 -6.56 -4.50
CA PHE A 238 -9.10 -6.93 -4.76
C PHE A 238 -9.35 -8.43 -4.52
N ILE A 239 -8.47 -9.29 -5.04
CA ILE A 239 -8.59 -10.75 -4.88
C ILE A 239 -8.51 -11.14 -3.40
N PHE A 240 -7.50 -10.64 -2.68
CA PHE A 240 -7.33 -10.91 -1.25
C PHE A 240 -8.54 -10.46 -0.45
N THR A 241 -9.15 -9.32 -0.79
CA THR A 241 -10.37 -8.85 -0.13
C THR A 241 -11.48 -9.91 -0.23
N ALA A 242 -11.78 -10.42 -1.43
CA ALA A 242 -12.80 -11.47 -1.57
C ALA A 242 -12.42 -12.79 -0.87
N CYS A 243 -11.16 -13.21 -0.98
CA CYS A 243 -10.69 -14.42 -0.32
C CYS A 243 -10.71 -14.30 1.22
N SER A 244 -10.52 -13.10 1.78
CA SER A 244 -10.56 -12.87 3.24
C SER A 244 -11.96 -13.05 3.83
N TYR A 245 -13.00 -12.72 3.06
CA TYR A 245 -14.40 -12.93 3.44
C TYR A 245 -14.89 -14.37 3.21
N THR A 246 -14.26 -15.10 2.29
CA THR A 246 -14.71 -16.43 1.86
C THR A 246 -14.86 -17.43 3.02
N PRO A 247 -13.92 -17.56 3.98
CA PRO A 247 -14.09 -18.43 5.14
C PRO A 247 -15.33 -18.10 5.97
N TRP A 248 -15.59 -16.81 6.21
CA TRP A 248 -16.75 -16.37 6.99
C TRP A 248 -18.07 -16.67 6.29
N LEU A 249 -18.13 -16.42 4.99
CA LEU A 249 -19.35 -16.63 4.20
C LEU A 249 -19.61 -18.11 3.89
N LEU A 250 -18.58 -18.97 3.88
CA LEU A 250 -18.74 -20.41 3.61
C LEU A 250 -18.90 -21.27 4.87
N LEU A 251 -18.21 -20.93 5.97
CA LEU A 251 -18.10 -21.80 7.15
C LEU A 251 -19.02 -21.40 8.30
N LYS A 252 -19.30 -20.10 8.48
CA LYS A 252 -20.02 -19.62 9.67
C LYS A 252 -21.49 -20.05 9.66
N GLU A 253 -22.22 -19.72 8.60
CA GLU A 253 -23.64 -20.09 8.46
C GLU A 253 -24.01 -20.37 7.00
N ALA A 254 -24.66 -21.51 6.77
CA ALA A 254 -25.13 -21.92 5.44
C ALA A 254 -26.53 -21.34 5.15
N HIS A 255 -26.63 -20.03 4.94
CA HIS A 255 -27.88 -19.38 4.54
C HIS A 255 -27.82 -18.94 3.05
N PRO A 256 -28.85 -19.17 2.22
CA PRO A 256 -28.86 -18.77 0.80
C PRO A 256 -28.53 -17.28 0.56
N TYR A 257 -28.93 -16.43 1.50
CA TYR A 257 -28.58 -15.00 1.49
C TYR A 257 -27.07 -14.75 1.49
N VAL A 258 -26.33 -15.46 2.34
CA VAL A 258 -24.87 -15.31 2.51
C VAL A 258 -24.13 -15.74 1.24
N PHE A 259 -24.62 -16.77 0.56
CA PHE A 259 -24.10 -17.15 -0.76
C PHE A 259 -24.34 -16.07 -1.82
N GLY A 260 -25.49 -15.39 -1.78
CA GLY A 260 -25.76 -14.23 -2.62
C GLY A 260 -24.75 -13.09 -2.41
N VAL A 261 -24.38 -12.82 -1.14
CA VAL A 261 -23.34 -11.83 -0.80
C VAL A 261 -21.97 -12.26 -1.32
N LEU A 262 -21.61 -13.54 -1.19
CA LEU A 262 -20.36 -14.09 -1.74
C LEU A 262 -20.28 -13.87 -3.26
N MET A 263 -21.35 -14.19 -4.01
CA MET A 263 -21.39 -13.97 -5.46
C MET A 263 -21.31 -12.48 -5.82
N ALA A 264 -22.05 -11.62 -5.13
CA ALA A 264 -21.99 -10.18 -5.34
C ALA A 264 -20.57 -9.63 -5.09
N MET A 265 -19.88 -10.12 -4.07
CA MET A 265 -18.51 -9.72 -3.76
C MET A 265 -17.52 -10.12 -4.86
N TRP A 266 -17.60 -11.35 -5.36
CA TRP A 266 -16.75 -11.79 -6.48
C TRP A 266 -17.03 -11.00 -7.77
N LEU A 267 -18.27 -10.61 -8.02
CA LEU A 267 -18.62 -9.71 -9.13
C LEU A 267 -18.03 -8.30 -8.94
N MET A 268 -18.09 -7.74 -7.73
CA MET A 268 -17.45 -6.45 -7.43
C MET A 268 -15.93 -6.52 -7.59
N VAL A 269 -15.29 -7.61 -7.15
CA VAL A 269 -13.85 -7.84 -7.34
C VAL A 269 -13.49 -7.97 -8.81
N ALA A 270 -14.27 -8.71 -9.61
CA ALA A 270 -14.09 -8.76 -11.06
C ALA A 270 -14.20 -7.36 -11.68
N GLY A 271 -15.16 -6.55 -11.24
CA GLY A 271 -15.28 -5.14 -11.64
C GLY A 271 -14.06 -4.29 -11.26
N GLY A 272 -13.54 -4.46 -10.03
CA GLY A 272 -12.32 -3.78 -9.56
C GLY A 272 -11.07 -4.17 -10.35
N ILE A 273 -10.92 -5.44 -10.69
CA ILE A 273 -9.82 -5.93 -11.54
C ILE A 273 -9.96 -5.37 -12.97
N CYS A 274 -11.17 -5.38 -13.54
CA CYS A 274 -11.43 -4.76 -14.85
C CYS A 274 -11.10 -3.27 -14.83
N TYR A 275 -11.48 -2.54 -13.77
CA TYR A 275 -11.10 -1.16 -13.57
C TYR A 275 -9.57 -1.00 -13.55
N GLN A 276 -8.85 -1.86 -12.82
CA GLN A 276 -7.41 -1.81 -12.71
C GLN A 276 -6.69 -2.06 -14.04
N LEU A 277 -7.27 -2.89 -14.91
CA LEU A 277 -6.75 -3.19 -16.25
C LEU A 277 -6.99 -2.04 -17.24
N VAL A 278 -8.13 -1.34 -17.14
CA VAL A 278 -8.53 -0.30 -18.11
C VAL A 278 -8.03 1.09 -17.70
N PHE A 279 -8.17 1.47 -16.44
CA PHE A 279 -7.93 2.82 -15.92
C PHE A 279 -6.67 2.90 -15.03
N HIS A 280 -5.69 2.02 -15.28
CA HIS A 280 -4.47 1.92 -14.49
C HIS A 280 -3.88 3.31 -14.16
N GLU A 281 -3.77 3.60 -12.86
CA GLU A 281 -3.25 4.86 -12.29
C GLU A 281 -3.99 6.17 -12.61
N GLN A 282 -5.07 6.13 -13.39
CA GLN A 282 -5.76 7.36 -13.83
C GLN A 282 -6.58 8.01 -12.70
N TYR A 283 -7.34 7.23 -11.93
CA TYR A 283 -8.21 7.76 -10.86
C TYR A 283 -7.90 7.15 -9.50
N LYS A 284 -6.73 7.48 -8.95
CA LYS A 284 -6.19 6.94 -7.68
C LYS A 284 -7.12 7.06 -6.47
N HIS A 285 -7.97 8.09 -6.41
CA HIS A 285 -8.94 8.25 -5.33
C HIS A 285 -10.13 7.30 -5.48
N PHE A 286 -10.60 7.13 -6.71
CA PHE A 286 -11.70 6.23 -7.01
C PHE A 286 -11.30 4.77 -6.75
N GLU A 287 -10.07 4.38 -7.09
CA GLU A 287 -9.57 3.05 -6.79
C GLU A 287 -9.55 2.76 -5.27
N THR A 288 -9.12 3.72 -4.46
CA THR A 288 -9.18 3.58 -2.99
C THR A 288 -10.60 3.51 -2.46
N PHE A 289 -11.52 4.26 -3.06
CA PHE A 289 -12.94 4.12 -2.77
C PHE A 289 -13.43 2.71 -3.08
N LEU A 290 -13.05 2.11 -4.23
CA LEU A 290 -13.42 0.73 -4.56
C LEU A 290 -12.86 -0.28 -3.54
N TYR A 291 -11.60 -0.14 -3.11
CA TYR A 291 -11.04 -0.99 -2.06
C TYR A 291 -11.85 -0.91 -0.76
N LEU A 292 -12.19 0.30 -0.31
CA LEU A 292 -13.00 0.49 0.91
C LEU A 292 -14.43 -0.03 0.75
N PHE A 293 -15.05 0.22 -0.41
CA PHE A 293 -16.41 -0.21 -0.69
C PHE A 293 -16.52 -1.74 -0.65
N ILE A 294 -15.64 -2.43 -1.38
CA ILE A 294 -15.60 -3.91 -1.41
C ILE A 294 -15.15 -4.46 -0.06
N GLY A 295 -14.26 -3.75 0.65
CA GLY A 295 -13.74 -4.15 1.95
C GLY A 295 -14.70 -3.96 3.12
N ILE A 296 -15.74 -3.12 3.02
CA ILE A 296 -16.64 -2.79 4.14
C ILE A 296 -18.08 -3.26 3.89
N VAL A 297 -18.61 -3.04 2.69
CA VAL A 297 -20.03 -3.27 2.39
C VAL A 297 -20.46 -4.73 2.61
N PRO A 298 -19.71 -5.76 2.19
CA PRO A 298 -20.08 -7.14 2.47
C PRO A 298 -20.25 -7.41 3.97
N GLY A 299 -19.34 -6.90 4.82
CA GLY A 299 -19.47 -7.01 6.27
C GLY A 299 -20.75 -6.35 6.80
N LEU A 300 -21.04 -5.11 6.38
CA LEU A 300 -22.25 -4.39 6.80
C LEU A 300 -23.56 -5.09 6.41
N VAL A 301 -23.55 -5.77 5.26
CA VAL A 301 -24.73 -6.48 4.73
C VAL A 301 -24.86 -7.88 5.35
N SER A 302 -23.74 -8.57 5.60
CA SER A 302 -23.75 -9.93 6.15
C SER A 302 -23.98 -9.98 7.66
N ILE A 303 -23.40 -9.07 8.45
CA ILE A 303 -23.48 -9.10 9.92
C ILE A 303 -24.92 -9.15 10.44
N PRO A 304 -25.87 -8.31 9.97
CA PRO A 304 -27.25 -8.35 10.46
C PRO A 304 -28.02 -9.64 10.13
N ALA A 305 -27.53 -10.42 9.17
CA ALA A 305 -28.15 -11.66 8.74
C ALA A 305 -27.57 -12.91 9.42
N MET A 306 -26.50 -12.77 10.22
CA MET A 306 -25.85 -13.86 10.95
C MET A 306 -26.42 -13.97 12.36
N ALA A 307 -26.78 -15.19 12.78
CA ALA A 307 -27.25 -15.44 14.13
C ALA A 307 -26.09 -15.47 15.14
N ASP A 308 -24.94 -16.05 14.75
CA ASP A 308 -23.72 -16.04 15.54
C ASP A 308 -22.71 -15.00 15.03
N THR A 309 -22.47 -13.98 15.85
CA THR A 309 -21.52 -12.89 15.56
C THR A 309 -20.13 -13.10 16.17
N THR A 310 -19.90 -14.26 16.82
CA THR A 310 -18.62 -14.59 17.46
C THR A 310 -17.48 -14.54 16.45
N GLY A 311 -16.42 -13.81 16.79
CA GLY A 311 -15.25 -13.60 15.95
C GLY A 311 -15.37 -12.46 14.92
N LEU A 312 -16.58 -11.99 14.59
CA LEU A 312 -16.77 -10.89 13.61
C LEU A 312 -16.24 -9.55 14.13
N TRP A 313 -16.21 -9.34 15.45
CA TRP A 313 -15.58 -8.15 16.02
C TRP A 313 -14.06 -8.13 15.75
N ARG A 314 -13.39 -9.28 15.82
CA ARG A 314 -11.97 -9.40 15.48
C ARG A 314 -11.74 -9.12 13.99
N VAL A 315 -12.66 -9.52 13.11
CA VAL A 315 -12.64 -9.13 11.69
C VAL A 315 -12.76 -7.61 11.53
N ALA A 316 -13.67 -6.97 12.28
CA ALA A 316 -13.87 -5.53 12.23
C ALA A 316 -12.63 -4.76 12.71
N GLU A 317 -11.96 -5.23 13.77
CA GLU A 317 -10.67 -4.67 14.24
C GLU A 317 -9.58 -4.77 13.17
N GLY A 318 -9.46 -5.94 12.51
CA GLY A 318 -8.55 -6.12 11.37
C GLY A 318 -8.87 -5.16 10.21
N GLY A 319 -10.17 -4.98 9.93
CA GLY A 319 -10.66 -3.99 8.97
C GLY A 319 -10.27 -2.55 9.34
N ALA A 320 -10.40 -2.18 10.60
CA ALA A 320 -10.03 -0.84 11.10
C ALA A 320 -8.52 -0.58 10.92
N ILE A 321 -7.67 -1.60 11.16
CA ILE A 321 -6.22 -1.52 10.92
C ILE A 321 -5.93 -1.19 9.45
N TYR A 322 -6.62 -1.83 8.49
CA TYR A 322 -6.48 -1.48 7.07
C TYR A 322 -6.91 -0.04 6.78
N VAL A 323 -8.04 0.41 7.35
CA VAL A 323 -8.52 1.79 7.14
C VAL A 323 -7.54 2.82 7.68
N ILE A 324 -6.94 2.58 8.86
CA ILE A 324 -5.88 3.44 9.41
C ILE A 324 -4.66 3.44 8.47
N GLY A 325 -4.29 2.26 7.95
CA GLY A 325 -3.21 2.14 6.97
C GLY A 325 -3.39 3.05 5.75
N ILE A 326 -4.62 3.24 5.27
CA ILE A 326 -4.91 4.06 4.08
C ILE A 326 -4.43 5.51 4.26
N VAL A 327 -4.38 6.02 5.49
CA VAL A 327 -3.82 7.34 5.81
C VAL A 327 -2.36 7.41 5.36
N PHE A 328 -1.57 6.38 5.63
CA PHE A 328 -0.16 6.29 5.21
C PHE A 328 -0.03 6.09 3.70
N PHE A 329 -0.86 5.22 3.11
CA PHE A 329 -0.91 5.04 1.65
C PHE A 329 -1.20 6.35 0.89
N LYS A 330 -2.10 7.20 1.42
CA LYS A 330 -2.39 8.52 0.83
C LYS A 330 -1.39 9.60 1.21
N SER A 331 -0.46 9.27 2.10
CA SER A 331 0.64 10.14 2.53
C SER A 331 1.96 9.87 1.79
N ASP A 332 1.95 9.08 0.71
CA ASP A 332 3.11 8.87 -0.16
C ASP A 332 3.73 10.22 -0.62
N GLY A 333 5.02 10.40 -0.32
CA GLY A 333 5.78 11.65 -0.53
C GLY A 333 5.50 12.80 0.47
N LEU A 334 4.55 12.63 1.39
CA LEU A 334 4.32 13.55 2.51
C LEU A 334 5.08 13.11 3.75
N ILE A 335 4.99 11.83 4.11
CA ILE A 335 5.67 11.23 5.26
C ILE A 335 6.85 10.38 4.74
N PRO A 336 8.04 10.45 5.35
CA PRO A 336 9.13 9.51 5.04
C PRO A 336 8.68 8.06 5.21
N PHE A 337 8.97 7.19 4.25
CA PHE A 337 8.61 5.76 4.31
C PHE A 337 7.11 5.47 4.46
N ALA A 338 6.24 6.39 4.03
CA ALA A 338 4.79 6.24 4.15
C ALA A 338 4.28 4.93 3.52
N HIS A 339 4.86 4.53 2.39
CA HIS A 339 4.45 3.31 1.69
C HIS A 339 4.88 2.05 2.45
N ALA A 340 6.07 2.07 3.04
CA ALA A 340 6.55 0.96 3.87
C ALA A 340 5.74 0.84 5.17
N ILE A 341 5.33 1.97 5.75
CA ILE A 341 4.44 1.98 6.91
C ILE A 341 3.07 1.40 6.51
N TRP A 342 2.53 1.78 5.35
CA TRP A 342 1.32 1.16 4.80
C TRP A 342 1.44 -0.37 4.71
N HIS A 343 2.57 -0.91 4.21
CA HIS A 343 2.82 -2.35 4.18
C HIS A 343 2.75 -2.99 5.58
N VAL A 344 3.31 -2.34 6.60
CA VAL A 344 3.22 -2.83 7.99
C VAL A 344 1.76 -2.91 8.46
N PHE A 345 0.93 -1.89 8.18
CA PHE A 345 -0.50 -1.94 8.48
C PHE A 345 -1.22 -3.07 7.73
N VAL A 346 -0.86 -3.31 6.46
CA VAL A 346 -1.42 -4.42 5.68
C VAL A 346 -1.09 -5.77 6.30
N VAL A 347 0.15 -5.96 6.76
CA VAL A 347 0.61 -7.19 7.43
C VAL A 347 -0.09 -7.39 8.77
N ILE A 348 -0.18 -6.36 9.61
CA ILE A 348 -0.85 -6.44 10.91
C ILE A 348 -2.34 -6.72 10.72
N GLY A 349 -3.01 -6.04 9.80
CA GLY A 349 -4.41 -6.28 9.47
C GLY A 349 -4.64 -7.71 8.98
N ALA A 350 -3.75 -8.23 8.12
CA ALA A 350 -3.84 -9.59 7.60
C ALA A 350 -3.61 -10.64 8.69
N ALA A 351 -2.71 -10.37 9.63
CA ALA A 351 -2.48 -11.22 10.79
C ALA A 351 -3.73 -11.25 11.70
N TRP A 352 -4.33 -10.09 11.96
CA TRP A 352 -5.55 -10.01 12.77
C TRP A 352 -6.73 -10.76 12.15
N GLN A 353 -6.92 -10.60 10.84
CA GLN A 353 -7.90 -11.36 10.05
C GLN A 353 -7.61 -12.87 10.08
N TYR A 354 -6.35 -13.27 9.96
CA TYR A 354 -5.95 -14.66 10.03
C TYR A 354 -6.28 -15.27 11.40
N PHE A 355 -5.94 -14.60 12.50
CA PHE A 355 -6.27 -15.07 13.85
C PHE A 355 -7.78 -15.08 14.13
N ALA A 356 -8.55 -14.23 13.45
CA ALA A 356 -10.00 -14.30 13.50
C ALA A 356 -10.52 -15.57 12.80
N VAL A 357 -10.02 -15.86 11.59
CA VAL A 357 -10.39 -17.05 10.80
C VAL A 357 -9.94 -18.33 11.51
N SER A 358 -8.67 -18.45 11.89
CA SER A 358 -8.15 -19.67 12.49
C SER A 358 -8.80 -19.96 13.84
N GLY A 359 -8.96 -18.94 14.69
CA GLY A 359 -9.44 -19.10 16.05
C GLY A 359 -10.94 -19.32 16.20
N HIS A 360 -11.76 -18.85 15.25
CA HIS A 360 -13.23 -18.94 15.38
C HIS A 360 -13.90 -19.80 14.30
N LEU A 361 -13.20 -20.15 13.21
CA LEU A 361 -13.75 -20.98 12.13
C LEU A 361 -13.03 -22.32 11.97
N TYR A 362 -11.81 -22.50 12.48
CA TYR A 362 -11.05 -23.75 12.36
C TYR A 362 -10.79 -24.42 13.71
N GLN A 363 -10.47 -23.62 14.72
CA GLN A 363 -10.29 -24.05 16.11
C GLN A 363 -11.53 -23.65 16.91
N GLY A 364 -11.92 -24.46 17.89
CA GLY A 364 -12.93 -24.03 18.86
C GLY A 364 -12.30 -23.08 19.89
N ASP A 365 -13.09 -22.17 20.46
CA ASP A 365 -12.63 -21.19 21.48
C ASP A 365 -11.91 -21.84 22.69
N GLY A 366 -12.02 -23.17 22.87
CA GLY A 366 -11.34 -23.95 23.91
C GLY A 366 -9.85 -24.24 23.68
N ASP A 367 -9.34 -24.14 22.45
CA ASP A 367 -7.96 -24.57 22.13
C ASP A 367 -6.93 -23.43 22.18
N ILE A 368 -7.37 -22.17 22.18
CA ILE A 368 -6.46 -21.00 22.25
C ILE A 368 -5.88 -20.84 23.68
N MET A 369 -6.55 -21.39 24.70
CA MET A 369 -6.12 -21.28 26.11
C MET A 369 -5.18 -22.39 26.58
N ASN A 370 -4.91 -23.42 25.76
CA ASN A 370 -3.93 -24.45 26.07
C ASN A 370 -2.82 -24.43 25.01
N PRO A 371 -1.75 -23.63 25.19
CA PRO A 371 -0.51 -23.92 24.50
C PRO A 371 -0.05 -25.28 25.01
N VAL A 372 -0.28 -26.33 24.24
CA VAL A 372 0.04 -27.70 24.58
C VAL A 372 1.55 -27.81 24.80
N ILE A 373 1.93 -27.71 26.07
CA ILE A 373 3.02 -28.46 26.67
C ILE A 373 2.51 -29.90 26.77
N THR A 374 2.75 -30.71 25.74
CA THR A 374 2.92 -32.17 25.86
C THR A 374 3.83 -32.66 24.77
#